data_AF-A0A3N4M8I0-F1
#
_entry.id   AF-A0A3N4M8I0-F1
#
_cell.length_a   1.000
_cell.length_b   1.000
_cell.length_c   1.000
_cell.angle_alpha   90.00
_cell.angle_beta   90.00
_cell.angle_gamma   90.00
#
_symmetry.space_group_name_H-M   'P 1'
#
loop_
_entity.id
_entity.type
_entity.pdbx_description
1 polymer ?
#
loop_
_entity_poly.entity_id
_entity_poly.type
_entity_poly.pdbx_seq_one_letter_code
_entity_poly.pdbx_strand_id
1 'polypeptide(L)'
;MKKQTLSMLCCLLAIAACRQPLTDEPVTLDEAKLSVALLAVPDYATVTITNVKSGKYLETSGSPTLNEKFKDNAQLQQWQFSGPAGQMDNWQKWHVIYQTTAGGVKYYHIRNLYSGKLLDVPSGTGSSGTILQQYAAFPLLADQQLWRMQDLGNGQYKIFNKGNGLALSVQGGSTANGAKAIQETAVTDTKQQWTVSSIAADTWRDDEVVRFFHRNSASLGSSAFDQGNTIPLTWSSNNGKVLWVTQDAWDGSQVQPNGLFNCGAFHSYSNSVFIQPSKTNWNPNNAPNMTITTSTSGKPKQIFNIQPGTAWTWSGPGIEIGDKVYVQCGEGNGLNATGQSLYRLTQSTGTQWVSERFMPNGLSGTPSINYSTGMVKPGDGYVYVFGSQGISFNYESNIHVARFAVNTPFQWQYYNGSAWTSSPTTGTAARITTGKGSNSVAYLNGKYIHMTMDQGFNCETTRNIYISTSSSPTGPFTTPVKVYTIQEYFKGQYARYYTPVVHPEFDNGRQELLLTYCLNFSGCDQESCEGAWLDPYWYRVKGIRVPYGKIGL
;
A
#
# COMPACT_ATOMS: atom_id res chain seq x y z
N MET A 1 18.65 63.41 -18.05
CA MET A 1 18.28 64.79 -18.43
C MET A 1 16.94 64.76 -19.19
N LYS A 2 15.95 65.51 -18.69
CA LYS A 2 14.75 66.11 -19.34
C LYS A 2 13.88 65.20 -20.26
N LYS A 3 12.67 64.77 -19.85
CA LYS A 3 11.33 65.45 -19.75
C LYS A 3 10.73 65.89 -21.10
N GLN A 4 9.54 65.37 -21.44
CA GLN A 4 8.24 66.05 -21.73
C GLN A 4 7.32 65.11 -22.56
N THR A 5 6.22 64.54 -22.04
CA THR A 5 4.80 65.02 -21.93
C THR A 5 4.18 65.66 -23.17
N LEU A 6 3.11 65.04 -23.70
CA LEU A 6 1.86 65.74 -24.07
C LEU A 6 0.64 64.80 -23.99
N SER A 7 -0.51 65.42 -23.75
CA SER A 7 -1.77 64.89 -23.21
C SER A 7 -2.92 65.09 -24.19
N MET A 8 -3.95 64.23 -24.15
CA MET A 8 -5.37 64.58 -24.38
C MET A 8 -6.24 63.36 -24.04
N LEU A 9 -7.53 63.42 -23.72
CA LEU A 9 -8.35 64.16 -22.74
C LEU A 9 -9.77 63.53 -22.87
N CYS A 10 -10.41 63.20 -21.74
CA CYS A 10 -11.87 63.07 -21.50
C CYS A 10 -12.76 62.13 -22.34
N CYS A 11 -13.40 61.19 -21.64
CA CYS A 11 -14.85 61.28 -21.41
C CYS A 11 -15.23 60.64 -20.06
N LEU A 12 -15.90 61.44 -19.20
CA LEU A 12 -16.52 61.03 -17.94
C LEU A 12 -17.96 60.52 -18.19
N LEU A 13 -18.37 59.49 -17.44
CA LEU A 13 -19.74 59.38 -16.94
C LEU A 13 -19.71 58.67 -15.58
N ALA A 14 -20.24 59.37 -14.57
CA ALA A 14 -20.38 58.96 -13.17
C ALA A 14 -21.48 57.88 -13.01
N ILE A 15 -21.48 57.05 -11.97
CA ILE A 15 -22.13 57.33 -10.67
C ILE A 15 -21.53 56.43 -9.57
N ALA A 16 -21.46 57.00 -8.36
CA ALA A 16 -20.78 56.55 -7.17
C ALA A 16 -21.50 55.46 -6.35
N ALA A 17 -20.74 54.63 -5.62
CA ALA A 17 -21.04 54.23 -4.24
C ALA A 17 -19.79 53.68 -3.52
N CYS A 18 -19.48 54.30 -2.37
CA CYS A 18 -18.63 53.89 -1.23
C CYS A 18 -17.37 53.02 -1.44
N ARG A 19 -16.20 53.65 -1.23
CA ARG A 19 -14.91 53.01 -0.92
C ARG A 19 -14.80 52.70 0.58
N GLN A 20 -14.50 51.45 0.92
CA GLN A 20 -13.63 51.13 2.06
C GLN A 20 -12.34 50.49 1.51
N PRO A 21 -11.14 50.85 1.99
CA PRO A 21 -9.92 50.21 1.54
C PRO A 21 -9.79 48.83 2.19
N LEU A 22 -9.73 47.78 1.36
CA LEU A 22 -9.23 46.47 1.77
C LEU A 22 -7.74 46.63 2.08
N THR A 23 -7.37 46.47 3.34
CA THR A 23 -6.00 46.17 3.73
C THR A 23 -5.71 44.73 3.32
N ASP A 24 -4.80 44.55 2.37
CA ASP A 24 -4.17 43.26 2.10
C ASP A 24 -3.38 42.83 3.34
N GLU A 25 -3.96 41.96 4.15
CA GLU A 25 -3.17 41.02 4.94
C GLU A 25 -3.12 39.68 4.20
N PRO A 26 -1.94 39.07 4.03
CA PRO A 26 -1.86 37.72 3.51
C PRO A 26 -2.44 36.78 4.57
N VAL A 27 -3.60 36.18 4.28
CA VAL A 27 -4.07 35.01 5.01
C VAL A 27 -3.09 33.87 4.70
N THR A 28 -2.08 33.71 5.54
CA THR A 28 -1.40 32.43 5.68
C THR A 28 -2.44 31.46 6.22
N LEU A 29 -2.99 30.61 5.35
CA LEU A 29 -3.61 29.37 5.77
C LEU A 29 -2.49 28.50 6.35
N ASP A 30 -2.22 28.71 7.63
CA ASP A 30 -1.49 27.75 8.43
C ASP A 30 -2.38 26.49 8.48
N GLU A 31 -1.93 25.38 7.89
CA GLU A 31 -2.56 24.07 8.04
C GLU A 31 -2.35 23.55 9.48
N ALA A 32 -2.69 24.38 10.47
CA ALA A 32 -2.78 24.00 11.86
C ALA A 32 -3.90 22.95 11.97
N LYS A 33 -3.46 21.69 12.04
CA LYS A 33 -4.24 20.49 12.34
C LYS A 33 -5.49 20.81 13.16
N LEU A 34 -6.66 20.69 12.52
CA LEU A 34 -7.94 20.67 13.21
C LEU A 34 -8.02 19.35 13.99
N SER A 35 -7.49 19.33 15.21
CA SER A 35 -7.74 18.25 16.16
C SER A 35 -8.86 18.68 17.11
N VAL A 36 -9.95 17.93 17.13
CA VAL A 36 -11.09 18.23 18.00
C VAL A 36 -11.25 17.07 18.98
N ALA A 37 -11.29 17.38 20.27
CA ALA A 37 -11.63 16.40 21.29
C ALA A 37 -13.02 15.84 20.99
N LEU A 38 -13.15 14.51 20.96
CA LEU A 38 -14.42 13.87 20.65
C LEU A 38 -15.41 14.06 21.81
N LEU A 39 -16.65 14.42 21.47
CA LEU A 39 -17.80 14.33 22.40
C LEU A 39 -18.38 12.91 22.44
N ALA A 40 -18.25 12.17 21.35
CA ALA A 40 -18.59 10.76 21.25
C ALA A 40 -17.61 10.04 20.29
N VAL A 41 -17.29 8.79 20.58
CA VAL A 41 -16.33 8.02 19.79
C VAL A 41 -17.03 7.43 18.56
N PRO A 42 -16.64 7.83 17.33
CA PRO A 42 -17.28 7.34 16.11
C PRO A 42 -16.94 5.87 15.84
N ASP A 43 -17.71 5.22 14.97
CA ASP A 43 -17.49 3.81 14.63
C ASP A 43 -16.18 3.58 13.86
N TYR A 44 -15.67 4.63 13.20
CA TYR A 44 -14.33 4.66 12.63
C TYR A 44 -13.77 6.07 12.61
N ALA A 45 -12.57 6.27 13.16
CA ALA A 45 -11.83 7.51 13.01
C ALA A 45 -10.32 7.29 13.20
N THR A 46 -9.53 8.16 12.58
CA THR A 46 -8.12 8.34 12.94
C THR A 46 -8.05 9.33 14.10
N VAL A 47 -7.34 8.96 15.17
CA VAL A 47 -7.27 9.72 16.41
C VAL A 47 -5.84 9.78 16.95
N THR A 48 -5.61 10.74 17.84
CA THR A 48 -4.51 10.71 18.81
C THR A 48 -5.07 10.43 20.19
N ILE A 49 -4.31 9.71 21.02
CA ILE A 49 -4.69 9.39 22.40
C ILE A 49 -3.64 10.01 23.32
N THR A 50 -4.03 11.02 24.10
CA THR A 50 -3.11 11.84 24.91
C THR A 50 -3.43 11.71 26.39
N ASN A 51 -2.43 11.41 27.22
CA ASN A 51 -2.63 11.32 28.65
C ASN A 51 -2.86 12.71 29.26
N VAL A 52 -3.89 12.85 30.09
CA VAL A 52 -4.27 14.14 30.70
C VAL A 52 -3.22 14.64 31.69
N LYS A 53 -2.54 13.74 32.43
CA LYS A 53 -1.54 14.12 33.44
C LYS A 53 -0.25 14.66 32.83
N SER A 54 0.22 14.04 31.76
CA SER A 54 1.53 14.34 31.17
C SER A 54 1.45 15.18 29.89
N GLY A 55 0.30 15.24 29.22
CA GLY A 55 0.16 15.80 27.88
C GLY A 55 0.83 14.99 26.78
N LYS A 56 1.28 13.76 27.06
CA LYS A 56 2.02 12.89 26.12
C LYS A 56 1.13 11.88 25.42
N TYR A 57 1.54 11.45 24.24
CA TYR A 57 0.78 10.56 23.37
C TYR A 57 1.04 9.10 23.71
N LEU A 58 0.01 8.27 23.62
CA LEU A 58 0.14 6.83 23.58
C LEU A 58 0.91 6.42 22.30
N GLU A 59 1.94 5.61 22.47
CA GLU A 59 2.86 5.22 21.41
C GLU A 59 3.26 3.73 21.53
N THR A 60 3.47 3.08 20.39
CA THR A 60 4.21 1.81 20.31
C THR A 60 5.71 2.04 20.50
N SER A 61 6.33 1.45 21.53
CA SER A 61 7.76 1.55 21.81
C SER A 61 8.65 0.74 20.86
N GLY A 62 9.97 0.97 20.92
CA GLY A 62 10.97 0.28 20.11
C GLY A 62 11.61 1.17 19.04
N SER A 63 12.74 0.73 18.53
CA SER A 63 13.49 1.40 17.46
C SER A 63 12.79 1.23 16.10
N PRO A 64 12.45 2.32 15.38
CA PRO A 64 11.94 2.21 14.03
C PRO A 64 13.00 1.68 13.06
N THR A 65 14.29 2.00 13.26
CA THR A 65 15.39 1.57 12.38
C THR A 65 15.75 0.09 12.52
N LEU A 66 15.28 -0.55 13.59
CA LEU A 66 15.39 -2.00 13.80
C LEU A 66 14.04 -2.71 13.59
N ASN A 67 13.04 -2.01 13.03
CA ASN A 67 11.69 -2.51 12.79
C ASN A 67 10.98 -3.05 14.05
N GLU A 68 11.42 -2.68 15.25
CA GLU A 68 10.86 -3.21 16.51
C GLU A 68 9.41 -2.78 16.71
N LYS A 69 9.06 -1.58 16.21
CA LYS A 69 7.68 -1.08 16.22
C LYS A 69 6.72 -1.86 15.31
N PHE A 70 7.20 -2.77 14.46
CA PHE A 70 6.34 -3.68 13.67
C PHE A 70 6.06 -5.00 14.37
N LYS A 71 6.84 -5.35 15.40
CA LYS A 71 6.77 -6.66 16.05
C LYS A 71 5.49 -6.80 16.86
N ASP A 72 4.98 -8.02 16.90
CA ASP A 72 4.08 -8.43 17.97
C ASP A 72 4.79 -8.29 19.32
N ASN A 73 4.01 -8.00 20.36
CA ASN A 73 4.49 -7.77 21.72
C ASN A 73 5.34 -6.51 21.90
N ALA A 74 5.44 -5.64 20.88
CA ALA A 74 6.04 -4.32 21.08
C ALA A 74 5.23 -3.57 22.14
N GLN A 75 5.89 -3.23 23.24
CA GLN A 75 5.25 -2.63 24.40
C GLN A 75 4.75 -1.24 24.09
N LEU A 76 3.74 -0.79 24.81
CA LEU A 76 3.24 0.57 24.73
C LEU A 76 3.83 1.46 25.82
N GLN A 77 3.98 2.73 25.47
CA GLN A 77 4.51 3.77 26.33
C GLN A 77 3.81 5.10 26.03
N GLN A 78 4.10 6.12 26.84
CA GLN A 78 3.85 7.49 26.43
C GLN A 78 5.12 8.15 25.90
N TRP A 79 4.95 9.08 24.96
CA TRP A 79 6.02 9.92 24.47
C TRP A 79 5.49 11.31 24.10
N GLN A 80 6.35 12.33 24.16
CA GLN A 80 6.03 13.64 23.59
C GLN A 80 5.74 13.52 22.09
N PHE A 81 5.23 14.59 21.46
CA PHE A 81 5.06 14.63 20.01
C PHE A 81 6.34 14.14 19.28
N SER A 82 6.17 13.24 18.32
CA SER A 82 7.25 12.77 17.43
C SER A 82 6.83 12.93 15.97
N GLY A 83 7.77 13.39 15.15
CA GLY A 83 7.66 13.40 13.69
C GLY A 83 8.16 14.70 13.05
N PRO A 84 8.47 14.67 11.73
CA PRO A 84 9.11 15.78 11.04
C PRO A 84 8.12 16.93 10.77
N ALA A 85 8.60 18.18 10.91
CA ALA A 85 7.88 19.39 10.48
C ALA A 85 6.42 19.46 10.97
N GLY A 86 6.17 19.06 12.23
CA GLY A 86 4.82 19.07 12.80
C GLY A 86 3.91 17.95 12.26
N GLN A 87 4.34 17.06 11.38
CA GLN A 87 3.61 15.85 11.00
C GLN A 87 3.89 14.75 12.03
N MET A 88 2.83 14.25 12.67
CA MET A 88 2.98 13.23 13.71
C MET A 88 3.38 11.90 13.09
N ASP A 89 4.28 11.16 13.72
CA ASP A 89 4.65 9.81 13.31
C ASP A 89 3.46 8.85 13.47
N ASN A 90 3.35 7.89 12.53
CA ASN A 90 2.23 6.96 12.51
C ASN A 90 2.19 6.01 13.73
N TRP A 91 3.27 5.89 14.50
CA TRP A 91 3.29 5.08 15.73
C TRP A 91 2.62 5.79 16.92
N GLN A 92 2.26 7.07 16.79
CA GLN A 92 1.44 7.83 17.76
C GLN A 92 0.01 8.08 17.28
N LYS A 93 -0.33 7.63 16.06
CA LYS A 93 -1.68 7.72 15.49
C LYS A 93 -2.38 6.37 15.61
N TRP A 94 -3.67 6.44 15.93
CA TRP A 94 -4.49 5.26 16.16
C TRP A 94 -5.78 5.33 15.36
N HIS A 95 -6.31 4.19 14.92
CA HIS A 95 -7.71 4.07 14.55
C HIS A 95 -8.50 3.61 15.77
N VAL A 96 -9.68 4.18 15.96
CA VAL A 96 -10.75 3.55 16.74
C VAL A 96 -11.69 2.87 15.77
N ILE A 97 -12.01 1.59 16.01
CA ILE A 97 -12.78 0.76 15.08
C ILE A 97 -13.85 0.01 15.86
N TYR A 98 -15.11 0.40 15.71
CA TYR A 98 -16.23 -0.31 16.32
C TYR A 98 -16.26 -1.77 15.89
N GLN A 99 -16.49 -2.67 16.85
CA GLN A 99 -16.59 -4.11 16.61
C GLN A 99 -17.94 -4.67 17.07
N THR A 100 -18.35 -4.36 18.31
CA THR A 100 -19.54 -4.95 18.91
C THR A 100 -20.13 -4.10 20.03
N THR A 101 -21.38 -4.37 20.38
CA THR A 101 -22.07 -3.81 21.54
C THR A 101 -22.48 -4.94 22.48
N ALA A 102 -22.12 -4.86 23.75
CA ALA A 102 -22.53 -5.81 24.77
C ALA A 102 -23.00 -5.07 26.03
N GLY A 103 -24.20 -5.38 26.52
CA GLY A 103 -24.79 -4.72 27.69
C GLY A 103 -24.96 -3.20 27.51
N GLY A 104 -25.26 -2.74 26.29
CA GLY A 104 -25.37 -1.31 25.95
C GLY A 104 -24.02 -0.57 25.84
N VAL A 105 -22.88 -1.27 26.00
CA VAL A 105 -21.54 -0.70 25.88
C VAL A 105 -20.92 -1.06 24.54
N LYS A 106 -20.43 -0.06 23.79
CA LYS A 106 -19.66 -0.26 22.56
C LYS A 106 -18.22 -0.66 22.88
N TYR A 107 -17.70 -1.61 22.12
CA TYR A 107 -16.31 -2.07 22.18
C TYR A 107 -15.61 -1.89 20.84
N TYR A 108 -14.38 -1.42 20.92
CA TYR A 108 -13.57 -1.00 19.79
C TYR A 108 -12.26 -1.79 19.75
N HIS A 109 -11.78 -2.05 18.54
CA HIS A 109 -10.34 -2.22 18.32
C HIS A 109 -9.68 -0.83 18.29
N ILE A 110 -8.47 -0.74 18.85
CA ILE A 110 -7.62 0.44 18.77
C ILE A 110 -6.36 0.05 18.00
N ARG A 111 -6.24 0.48 16.74
CA ARG A 111 -5.21 0.01 15.80
C ARG A 111 -4.14 1.06 15.54
N ASN A 112 -2.87 0.73 15.70
CA ASN A 112 -1.77 1.63 15.39
C ASN A 112 -1.62 1.82 13.87
N LEU A 113 -1.43 3.05 13.38
CA LEU A 113 -1.33 3.31 11.94
C LEU A 113 0.02 2.87 11.34
N TYR A 114 1.09 2.81 12.14
CA TYR A 114 2.42 2.38 11.67
C TYR A 114 2.49 0.87 11.49
N SER A 115 2.08 0.11 12.50
CA SER A 115 2.19 -1.35 12.47
C SER A 115 0.97 -2.06 11.88
N GLY A 116 -0.19 -1.42 11.88
CA GLY A 116 -1.48 -2.05 11.56
C GLY A 116 -2.01 -2.98 12.66
N LYS A 117 -1.30 -3.08 13.80
CA LYS A 117 -1.61 -3.98 14.91
C LYS A 117 -2.50 -3.31 15.96
N LEU A 118 -3.11 -4.12 16.81
CA LEU A 118 -4.10 -3.69 17.79
C LEU A 118 -3.48 -3.53 19.18
N LEU A 119 -3.95 -2.55 19.94
CA LEU A 119 -3.76 -2.46 21.39
C LEU A 119 -4.27 -3.75 22.04
N ASP A 120 -3.39 -4.41 22.79
CA ASP A 120 -3.60 -5.77 23.29
C ASP A 120 -3.14 -5.89 24.76
N VAL A 121 -3.90 -6.68 25.53
CA VAL A 121 -3.48 -7.16 26.85
C VAL A 121 -2.69 -8.46 26.68
N PRO A 122 -1.40 -8.50 27.07
CA PRO A 122 -0.59 -9.70 26.91
C PRO A 122 -1.25 -10.93 27.54
N SER A 123 -1.47 -11.97 26.72
CA SER A 123 -2.11 -13.22 27.12
C SER A 123 -3.48 -13.07 27.80
N GLY A 124 -4.16 -11.92 27.62
CA GLY A 124 -5.44 -11.64 28.26
C GLY A 124 -5.42 -11.59 29.79
N THR A 125 -4.26 -11.39 30.42
CA THR A 125 -4.13 -11.43 31.89
C THR A 125 -4.99 -10.36 32.59
N GLY A 126 -5.54 -10.69 33.76
CA GLY A 126 -6.20 -9.76 34.67
C GLY A 126 -5.27 -9.10 35.69
N SER A 127 -3.95 -9.27 35.56
CA SER A 127 -2.99 -8.67 36.50
C SER A 127 -2.88 -7.15 36.32
N SER A 128 -3.10 -6.42 37.41
CA SER A 128 -2.82 -4.99 37.50
C SER A 128 -1.32 -4.73 37.43
N GLY A 129 -0.90 -3.69 36.73
CA GLY A 129 0.50 -3.34 36.48
C GLY A 129 1.09 -3.97 35.21
N THR A 130 0.36 -4.85 34.52
CA THR A 130 0.82 -5.44 33.25
C THR A 130 1.04 -4.35 32.20
N ILE A 131 2.23 -4.33 31.61
CA ILE A 131 2.57 -3.47 30.47
C ILE A 131 1.77 -3.94 29.25
N LEU A 132 1.03 -3.02 28.66
CA LEU A 132 0.25 -3.29 27.45
C LEU A 132 1.16 -3.34 26.23
N GLN A 133 0.69 -4.03 25.20
CA GLN A 133 1.45 -4.24 23.97
C GLN A 133 0.59 -3.96 22.74
N GLN A 134 1.19 -4.04 21.56
CA GLN A 134 0.45 -4.29 20.35
C GLN A 134 0.56 -5.77 19.94
N TYR A 135 -0.47 -6.28 19.28
CA TYR A 135 -0.47 -7.61 18.71
C TYR A 135 -1.30 -7.64 17.42
N ALA A 136 -0.97 -8.54 16.49
CA ALA A 136 -1.78 -8.79 15.30
C ALA A 136 -3.25 -9.10 15.67
N ALA A 137 -4.19 -8.69 14.82
CA ALA A 137 -5.59 -9.02 15.02
C ALA A 137 -5.77 -10.55 15.02
N PHE A 138 -6.44 -11.08 16.04
CA PHE A 138 -6.75 -12.51 16.09
C PHE A 138 -7.80 -12.89 15.02
N PRO A 139 -7.80 -14.15 14.52
CA PRO A 139 -8.80 -14.61 13.56
C PRO A 139 -10.25 -14.54 14.08
N LEU A 140 -10.42 -14.64 15.40
CA LEU A 140 -11.69 -14.46 16.08
C LEU A 140 -11.59 -13.24 16.99
N LEU A 141 -12.72 -12.55 17.17
CA LEU A 141 -12.80 -11.38 18.03
C LEU A 141 -12.47 -11.77 19.48
N ALA A 142 -11.37 -11.26 20.03
CA ALA A 142 -10.88 -11.61 21.35
C ALA A 142 -10.98 -10.43 22.32
N ASP A 143 -11.49 -10.69 23.52
CA ASP A 143 -11.76 -9.65 24.53
C ASP A 143 -10.51 -8.90 24.99
N GLN A 144 -9.33 -9.50 24.90
CA GLN A 144 -8.05 -8.86 25.21
C GLN A 144 -7.65 -7.74 24.22
N GLN A 145 -8.26 -7.68 23.04
CA GLN A 145 -8.06 -6.62 22.03
C GLN A 145 -9.25 -5.65 21.94
N LEU A 146 -10.29 -5.83 22.78
CA LEU A 146 -11.50 -5.02 22.78
C LEU A 146 -11.49 -4.01 23.93
N TRP A 147 -11.79 -2.76 23.60
CA TRP A 147 -11.70 -1.63 24.52
C TRP A 147 -13.00 -0.83 24.55
N ARG A 148 -13.50 -0.50 25.74
CA ARG A 148 -14.58 0.48 25.92
C ARG A 148 -13.98 1.83 26.28
N MET A 149 -14.56 2.90 25.73
CA MET A 149 -14.22 4.28 26.07
C MET A 149 -15.34 4.87 26.94
N GLN A 150 -15.07 5.07 28.22
CA GLN A 150 -16.00 5.71 29.15
C GLN A 150 -15.75 7.22 29.15
N ASP A 151 -16.72 7.98 28.65
CA ASP A 151 -16.70 9.44 28.69
C ASP A 151 -16.80 9.95 30.14
N LEU A 152 -16.01 11.00 30.45
CA LEU A 152 -15.99 11.70 31.73
C LEU A 152 -16.78 13.02 31.68
N GLY A 153 -17.41 13.36 30.55
CA GLY A 153 -18.30 14.51 30.38
C GLY A 153 -17.58 15.82 30.04
N ASN A 154 -16.28 15.77 29.78
CA ASN A 154 -15.42 16.91 29.48
C ASN A 154 -14.49 16.66 28.27
N GLY A 155 -14.85 15.69 27.41
CA GLY A 155 -14.01 15.28 26.26
C GLY A 155 -12.81 14.41 26.65
N GLN A 156 -12.75 13.94 27.89
CA GLN A 156 -11.75 12.99 28.38
C GLN A 156 -12.41 11.64 28.64
N TYR A 157 -11.61 10.59 28.51
CA TYR A 157 -12.07 9.21 28.59
C TYR A 157 -11.22 8.42 29.59
N LYS A 158 -11.86 7.45 30.25
CA LYS A 158 -11.17 6.25 30.74
C LYS A 158 -11.35 5.14 29.74
N ILE A 159 -10.27 4.44 29.41
CA ILE A 159 -10.26 3.37 28.40
C ILE A 159 -10.07 2.05 29.14
N PHE A 160 -11.03 1.13 29.01
CA PHE A 160 -11.00 -0.15 29.73
C PHE A 160 -10.97 -1.34 28.78
N ASN A 161 -10.22 -2.37 29.13
CA ASN A 161 -10.26 -3.63 28.42
C ASN A 161 -11.57 -4.39 28.70
N LYS A 162 -12.15 -5.03 27.68
CA LYS A 162 -13.39 -5.82 27.80
C LYS A 162 -13.23 -7.05 28.68
N GLY A 163 -12.12 -7.77 28.52
CA GLY A 163 -11.91 -9.08 29.13
C GLY A 163 -11.70 -9.05 30.64
N ASN A 164 -11.07 -7.99 31.16
CA ASN A 164 -10.73 -7.91 32.58
C ASN A 164 -11.25 -6.65 33.30
N GLY A 165 -11.78 -5.66 32.57
CA GLY A 165 -12.32 -4.42 33.15
C GLY A 165 -11.27 -3.45 33.72
N LEU A 166 -9.97 -3.69 33.51
CA LEU A 166 -8.89 -2.80 33.96
C LEU A 166 -8.69 -1.62 33.00
N ALA A 167 -8.20 -0.51 33.54
CA ALA A 167 -8.04 0.76 32.84
C ALA A 167 -6.62 0.93 32.26
N LEU A 168 -6.54 1.41 31.01
CA LEU A 168 -5.32 1.91 30.40
C LEU A 168 -4.78 3.09 31.21
N SER A 169 -3.53 2.98 31.64
CA SER A 169 -2.93 3.90 32.60
C SER A 169 -1.45 4.11 32.34
N VAL A 170 -0.93 5.30 32.70
CA VAL A 170 0.51 5.55 32.70
C VAL A 170 1.12 5.07 34.02
N GLN A 171 2.13 4.20 33.94
CA GLN A 171 2.78 3.60 35.11
C GLN A 171 3.25 4.66 36.11
N GLY A 172 2.77 4.55 37.35
CA GLY A 172 3.09 5.48 38.44
C GLY A 172 2.64 6.92 38.22
N GLY A 173 1.88 7.20 37.15
CA GLY A 173 1.57 8.57 36.74
C GLY A 173 2.79 9.40 36.37
N SER A 174 3.88 8.75 35.94
CA SER A 174 5.10 9.43 35.47
C SER A 174 4.78 10.35 34.30
N THR A 175 5.50 11.46 34.19
CA THR A 175 5.44 12.37 33.04
C THR A 175 6.65 12.23 32.13
N ALA A 176 7.54 11.25 32.37
CA ALA A 176 8.72 11.02 31.54
C ALA A 176 8.37 10.40 30.17
N ASN A 177 9.20 10.68 29.15
CA ASN A 177 9.16 9.92 27.89
C ASN A 177 9.53 8.47 28.17
N GLY A 178 8.83 7.53 27.53
CA GLY A 178 9.06 6.10 27.69
C GLY A 178 8.43 5.49 28.94
N ALA A 179 7.70 6.27 29.74
CA ALA A 179 6.89 5.69 30.82
C ALA A 179 5.87 4.72 30.24
N LYS A 180 5.77 3.53 30.82
CA LYS A 180 5.00 2.42 30.26
C LYS A 180 3.50 2.68 30.36
N ALA A 181 2.79 2.29 29.31
CA ALA A 181 1.35 2.16 29.35
C ALA A 181 1.00 0.78 29.91
N ILE A 182 0.25 0.75 31.01
CA ILE A 182 -0.13 -0.45 31.75
C ILE A 182 -1.65 -0.55 31.83
N GLN A 183 -2.15 -1.72 32.23
CA GLN A 183 -3.51 -1.85 32.77
C GLN A 183 -3.48 -1.87 34.30
N GLU A 184 -4.44 -1.23 34.94
CA GLU A 184 -4.56 -1.29 36.40
C GLU A 184 -6.00 -1.02 36.85
N THR A 185 -6.28 -1.26 38.14
CA THR A 185 -7.60 -0.99 38.74
C THR A 185 -7.97 0.48 38.58
N ALA A 186 -9.24 0.75 38.27
CA ALA A 186 -9.74 2.09 38.08
C ALA A 186 -9.59 2.95 39.34
N VAL A 187 -8.97 4.12 39.21
CA VAL A 187 -8.85 5.15 40.25
C VAL A 187 -9.22 6.52 39.66
N THR A 188 -9.34 7.56 40.48
CA THR A 188 -9.70 8.91 40.01
C THR A 188 -8.51 9.72 39.44
N ASP A 189 -7.27 9.23 39.61
CA ASP A 189 -6.06 9.92 39.14
C ASP A 189 -6.04 10.10 37.61
N THR A 190 -5.68 11.31 37.18
CA THR A 190 -5.43 11.74 35.78
C THR A 190 -4.47 10.84 34.99
N LYS A 191 -3.64 9.99 35.62
CA LYS A 191 -2.82 8.98 34.93
C LYS A 191 -3.65 7.95 34.13
N GLN A 192 -4.95 7.84 34.41
CA GLN A 192 -5.89 6.97 33.70
C GLN A 192 -6.87 7.74 32.80
N GLN A 193 -6.73 9.06 32.72
CA GLN A 193 -7.60 9.92 31.92
C GLN A 193 -6.89 10.26 30.61
N TRP A 194 -7.62 10.14 29.50
CA TRP A 194 -7.08 10.28 28.16
C TRP A 194 -7.96 11.20 27.32
N THR A 195 -7.35 12.17 26.65
CA THR A 195 -8.02 12.93 25.59
C THR A 195 -7.91 12.14 24.29
N VAL A 196 -9.05 11.86 23.66
CA VAL A 196 -9.13 11.23 22.35
C VAL A 196 -9.53 12.28 21.33
N SER A 197 -8.58 12.70 20.48
CA SER A 197 -8.79 13.76 19.51
C SER A 197 -8.85 13.18 18.11
N SER A 198 -9.93 13.47 17.39
CA SER A 198 -10.02 13.13 15.96
C SER A 198 -9.02 13.96 15.16
N ILE A 199 -8.38 13.33 14.17
CA ILE A 199 -7.49 13.97 13.21
C ILE A 199 -7.87 13.54 11.79
N ALA A 200 -7.31 14.22 10.78
CA ALA A 200 -7.51 13.85 9.39
C ALA A 200 -7.11 12.38 9.15
N ALA A 201 -7.90 11.68 8.32
CA ALA A 201 -7.59 10.31 7.91
C ALA A 201 -6.22 10.26 7.22
N ASP A 202 -5.42 9.26 7.55
CA ASP A 202 -4.06 9.13 7.02
C ASP A 202 -3.78 7.70 6.55
N THR A 203 -2.76 7.57 5.72
CA THR A 203 -2.32 6.29 5.19
C THR A 203 -1.79 5.40 6.31
N TRP A 204 -2.20 4.14 6.31
CA TRP A 204 -1.85 3.19 7.37
C TRP A 204 -1.40 1.84 6.81
N ARG A 205 -0.62 1.10 7.59
CA ARG A 205 -0.15 -0.24 7.21
C ARG A 205 -1.22 -1.30 7.41
N ASP A 206 -1.55 -2.04 6.37
CA ASP A 206 -2.53 -3.14 6.44
C ASP A 206 -1.87 -4.45 6.88
N ASP A 207 -1.81 -4.68 8.20
CA ASP A 207 -1.15 -5.86 8.78
C ASP A 207 -1.79 -7.18 8.34
N GLU A 208 -3.09 -7.20 8.08
CA GLU A 208 -3.77 -8.40 7.57
C GLU A 208 -3.27 -8.77 6.17
N VAL A 209 -3.17 -7.78 5.29
CA VAL A 209 -2.57 -7.95 3.95
C VAL A 209 -1.10 -8.35 4.07
N VAL A 210 -0.32 -7.71 4.94
CA VAL A 210 1.10 -8.05 5.13
C VAL A 210 1.27 -9.50 5.62
N ARG A 211 0.40 -9.97 6.52
CA ARG A 211 0.41 -11.36 7.04
C ARG A 211 -0.07 -12.38 6.02
N PHE A 212 -0.93 -12.01 5.07
CA PHE A 212 -1.28 -12.89 3.95
C PHE A 212 -0.06 -13.34 3.14
N PHE A 213 0.97 -12.50 3.08
CA PHE A 213 2.24 -12.84 2.43
C PHE A 213 3.24 -13.55 3.36
N HIS A 214 2.93 -13.72 4.65
CA HIS A 214 3.75 -14.51 5.58
C HIS A 214 3.58 -16.01 5.32
N ARG A 215 4.20 -16.48 4.23
CA ARG A 215 4.07 -17.84 3.69
C ARG A 215 5.27 -18.72 4.07
N ASN A 216 5.58 -18.81 5.37
CA ASN A 216 6.77 -19.49 5.92
C ASN A 216 6.56 -21.00 6.16
N SER A 217 5.99 -21.72 5.20
CA SER A 217 5.80 -23.17 5.31
C SER A 217 6.04 -23.88 3.98
N ALA A 218 6.55 -25.10 4.06
CA ALA A 218 6.85 -25.94 2.91
C ALA A 218 5.65 -26.22 2.00
N SER A 219 4.45 -26.19 2.55
CA SER A 219 3.21 -26.46 1.82
C SER A 219 2.65 -25.26 1.05
N LEU A 220 3.18 -24.05 1.26
CA LEU A 220 2.57 -22.81 0.75
C LEU A 220 3.04 -22.40 -0.65
N GLY A 221 3.80 -23.25 -1.36
CA GLY A 221 4.28 -22.97 -2.71
C GLY A 221 5.05 -21.65 -2.75
N SER A 222 4.68 -20.64 -3.53
CA SER A 222 5.44 -19.38 -3.58
C SER A 222 5.46 -18.72 -2.20
N SER A 223 6.64 -18.68 -1.60
CA SER A 223 6.83 -18.26 -0.22
C SER A 223 7.40 -16.86 -0.12
N ALA A 224 8.35 -16.48 -0.96
CA ALA A 224 8.87 -15.12 -1.06
C ALA A 224 8.96 -14.76 -2.54
N PHE A 225 8.52 -13.55 -2.89
CA PHE A 225 8.39 -13.10 -4.26
C PHE A 225 8.22 -11.58 -4.33
N ASP A 226 8.47 -11.04 -5.52
CA ASP A 226 8.17 -9.66 -5.87
C ASP A 226 6.94 -9.55 -6.79
N GLN A 227 6.63 -8.32 -7.20
CA GLN A 227 5.42 -7.94 -7.92
C GLN A 227 4.15 -8.15 -7.06
N GLY A 228 3.23 -9.02 -7.48
CA GLY A 228 1.93 -9.20 -6.82
C GLY A 228 0.77 -8.46 -7.51
N ASN A 229 0.74 -8.39 -8.85
CA ASN A 229 -0.44 -7.89 -9.56
C ASN A 229 -1.65 -8.77 -9.27
N THR A 230 -2.85 -8.19 -9.31
CA THR A 230 -4.06 -8.92 -9.01
C THR A 230 -5.06 -8.92 -10.13
N ILE A 231 -5.77 -10.03 -10.28
CA ILE A 231 -6.79 -10.23 -11.31
C ILE A 231 -8.02 -10.86 -10.65
N PRO A 232 -9.06 -10.08 -10.32
CA PRO A 232 -10.29 -10.61 -9.78
C PRO A 232 -11.04 -11.41 -10.86
N LEU A 233 -11.63 -12.54 -10.45
CA LEU A 233 -12.34 -13.45 -11.34
C LEU A 233 -13.85 -13.42 -11.10
N THR A 234 -14.66 -13.51 -12.15
CA THR A 234 -16.11 -13.34 -12.11
C THR A 234 -16.91 -14.50 -12.71
N TRP A 235 -16.27 -15.46 -13.40
CA TRP A 235 -16.98 -16.56 -14.05
C TRP A 235 -17.12 -17.81 -13.16
N SER A 236 -18.29 -18.47 -13.28
CA SER A 236 -18.56 -19.81 -12.76
C SER A 236 -18.04 -20.04 -11.33
N SER A 237 -17.34 -21.16 -11.07
CA SER A 237 -16.76 -21.50 -9.76
C SER A 237 -15.53 -20.66 -9.37
N ASN A 238 -15.09 -19.74 -10.23
CA ASN A 238 -14.03 -18.77 -9.90
C ASN A 238 -14.57 -17.42 -9.45
N ASN A 239 -15.88 -17.17 -9.57
CA ASN A 239 -16.48 -15.90 -9.15
C ASN A 239 -16.09 -15.56 -7.69
N GLY A 240 -15.47 -14.39 -7.52
CA GLY A 240 -15.00 -13.88 -6.23
C GLY A 240 -13.55 -14.20 -5.88
N LYS A 241 -12.90 -15.13 -6.60
CA LYS A 241 -11.46 -15.42 -6.42
C LYS A 241 -10.60 -14.28 -6.97
N VAL A 242 -9.38 -14.19 -6.48
CA VAL A 242 -8.37 -13.24 -6.99
C VAL A 242 -7.09 -13.99 -7.31
N LEU A 243 -6.59 -13.85 -8.53
CA LEU A 243 -5.26 -14.33 -8.88
C LEU A 243 -4.22 -13.31 -8.44
N TRP A 244 -3.17 -13.77 -7.77
CA TRP A 244 -1.99 -13.00 -7.43
C TRP A 244 -0.83 -13.41 -8.33
N VAL A 245 -0.43 -12.52 -9.23
CA VAL A 245 0.59 -12.70 -10.24
C VAL A 245 1.92 -12.13 -9.74
N THR A 246 2.92 -12.99 -9.58
CA THR A 246 4.23 -12.66 -9.03
C THR A 246 5.33 -12.84 -10.06
N GLN A 247 6.48 -12.23 -9.80
CA GLN A 247 7.71 -12.43 -10.57
C GLN A 247 8.63 -13.43 -9.83
N ASP A 248 9.93 -13.15 -9.71
CA ASP A 248 10.95 -14.04 -9.15
C ASP A 248 10.51 -14.54 -7.78
N ALA A 249 10.45 -15.86 -7.62
CA ALA A 249 9.80 -16.45 -6.46
C ALA A 249 10.52 -17.70 -5.92
N TRP A 250 10.72 -17.69 -4.61
CA TRP A 250 11.22 -18.80 -3.81
C TRP A 250 10.06 -19.73 -3.49
N ASP A 251 10.31 -21.03 -3.59
CA ASP A 251 9.31 -22.04 -3.28
C ASP A 251 9.38 -22.43 -1.81
N GLY A 252 8.21 -22.76 -1.26
CA GLY A 252 8.00 -23.17 0.11
C GLY A 252 8.82 -24.41 0.42
N SER A 253 9.00 -25.31 -0.54
CA SER A 253 9.88 -26.47 -0.39
C SER A 253 11.33 -26.12 0.00
N GLN A 254 11.78 -24.88 -0.17
CA GLN A 254 13.08 -24.39 0.28
C GLN A 254 13.07 -23.87 1.73
N VAL A 255 11.90 -23.60 2.31
CA VAL A 255 11.72 -23.09 3.69
C VAL A 255 12.11 -24.17 4.69
N GLN A 256 12.93 -23.77 5.66
CA GLN A 256 13.45 -24.63 6.72
C GLN A 256 12.51 -24.63 7.94
N PRO A 257 12.66 -25.55 8.91
CA PRO A 257 11.74 -25.64 10.05
C PRO A 257 11.65 -24.36 10.91
N ASN A 258 12.66 -23.49 10.86
CA ASN A 258 12.67 -22.18 11.52
C ASN A 258 11.90 -21.09 10.75
N GLY A 259 11.30 -21.42 9.59
CA GLY A 259 10.57 -20.49 8.74
C GLY A 259 11.44 -19.63 7.83
N LEU A 260 12.76 -19.88 7.77
CA LEU A 260 13.71 -19.13 6.96
C LEU A 260 14.20 -19.95 5.76
N PHE A 261 14.85 -19.31 4.78
CA PHE A 261 15.61 -20.03 3.76
C PHE A 261 17.07 -20.19 4.19
N ASN A 262 17.77 -21.19 3.65
CA ASN A 262 19.23 -21.24 3.76
C ASN A 262 19.86 -20.03 3.04
N CYS A 263 20.92 -19.47 3.61
CA CYS A 263 21.71 -18.46 2.92
C CYS A 263 22.22 -18.99 1.58
N GLY A 264 22.15 -18.17 0.52
CA GLY A 264 22.45 -18.59 -0.85
C GLY A 264 21.31 -19.29 -1.59
N ALA A 265 20.15 -19.51 -0.95
CA ALA A 265 18.96 -19.97 -1.66
C ALA A 265 18.57 -18.98 -2.77
N PHE A 266 18.31 -19.51 -3.96
CA PHE A 266 17.90 -18.74 -5.11
C PHE A 266 16.44 -19.02 -5.48
N HIS A 267 15.79 -18.12 -6.21
CA HIS A 267 14.40 -18.31 -6.61
C HIS A 267 14.22 -19.58 -7.44
N SER A 268 13.11 -20.27 -7.24
CA SER A 268 12.79 -21.52 -7.92
C SER A 268 12.24 -21.29 -9.35
N TYR A 269 11.57 -20.16 -9.55
CA TYR A 269 10.93 -19.76 -10.80
C TYR A 269 10.92 -18.24 -10.96
N SER A 270 10.93 -17.76 -12.21
CA SER A 270 10.96 -16.31 -12.55
C SER A 270 9.59 -15.62 -12.53
N ASN A 271 8.53 -16.40 -12.34
CA ASN A 271 7.17 -15.93 -12.19
C ASN A 271 6.33 -17.03 -11.56
N SER A 272 5.22 -16.63 -10.93
CA SER A 272 4.23 -17.56 -10.43
C SER A 272 2.86 -16.91 -10.34
N VAL A 273 1.84 -17.74 -10.13
CA VAL A 273 0.51 -17.25 -9.76
C VAL A 273 -0.03 -18.11 -8.64
N PHE A 274 -0.69 -17.49 -7.65
CA PHE A 274 -1.47 -18.21 -6.64
C PHE A 274 -2.88 -17.62 -6.53
N ILE A 275 -3.81 -18.42 -6.01
CA ILE A 275 -5.25 -18.12 -6.04
C ILE A 275 -5.72 -17.78 -4.64
N GLN A 276 -6.10 -16.53 -4.39
CA GLN A 276 -6.84 -16.18 -3.19
C GLN A 276 -8.32 -16.56 -3.37
N PRO A 277 -8.92 -17.28 -2.41
CA PRO A 277 -10.26 -17.86 -2.60
C PRO A 277 -11.39 -16.82 -2.56
N SER A 278 -11.17 -15.70 -1.87
CA SER A 278 -12.04 -14.52 -1.95
C SER A 278 -11.25 -13.25 -1.63
N LYS A 279 -11.74 -12.09 -2.06
CA LYS A 279 -11.13 -10.79 -1.72
C LYS A 279 -11.05 -10.47 -0.22
N THR A 280 -11.74 -11.23 0.63
CA THR A 280 -11.76 -11.05 2.10
C THR A 280 -11.03 -12.16 2.85
N ASN A 281 -10.58 -13.22 2.18
CA ASN A 281 -9.88 -14.32 2.81
C ASN A 281 -8.37 -14.07 2.74
N TRP A 282 -7.83 -13.49 3.81
CA TRP A 282 -6.41 -13.17 3.96
C TRP A 282 -5.63 -14.28 4.68
N ASN A 283 -6.14 -15.52 4.71
CA ASN A 283 -5.40 -16.65 5.27
C ASN A 283 -4.49 -17.28 4.20
N PRO A 284 -3.15 -17.26 4.38
CA PRO A 284 -2.22 -17.79 3.39
C PRO A 284 -2.42 -19.27 3.08
N ASN A 285 -2.87 -20.07 4.07
CA ASN A 285 -3.10 -21.50 3.93
C ASN A 285 -4.22 -21.84 2.94
N ASN A 286 -5.11 -20.89 2.67
CA ASN A 286 -6.22 -21.07 1.75
C ASN A 286 -5.88 -20.63 0.32
N ALA A 287 -4.65 -20.19 0.06
CA ALA A 287 -4.25 -19.61 -1.21
C ALA A 287 -3.22 -20.48 -1.95
N PRO A 288 -3.66 -21.53 -2.68
CA PRO A 288 -2.76 -22.45 -3.36
C PRO A 288 -2.14 -21.84 -4.62
N ASN A 289 -0.95 -22.32 -5.00
CA ASN A 289 -0.34 -21.99 -6.27
C ASN A 289 -1.09 -22.60 -7.45
N MET A 290 -1.10 -21.86 -8.56
CA MET A 290 -1.43 -22.39 -9.87
C MET A 290 -0.32 -23.28 -10.40
N THR A 291 -0.69 -24.16 -11.32
CA THR A 291 0.22 -24.93 -12.16
C THR A 291 -0.22 -24.88 -13.61
N ILE A 292 0.72 -25.09 -14.54
CA ILE A 292 0.42 -25.21 -15.97
C ILE A 292 0.72 -26.61 -16.51
N THR A 293 -0.12 -27.07 -17.44
CA THR A 293 0.16 -28.30 -18.22
C THR A 293 1.14 -28.07 -19.36
N THR A 294 1.33 -26.81 -19.77
CA THR A 294 2.17 -26.40 -20.91
C THR A 294 3.60 -26.00 -20.50
N SER A 295 4.08 -26.48 -19.34
CA SER A 295 5.43 -26.12 -18.85
C SER A 295 6.51 -26.67 -19.79
N THR A 296 7.35 -25.79 -20.33
CA THR A 296 8.49 -26.18 -21.19
C THR A 296 9.77 -26.45 -20.40
N SER A 297 9.83 -26.02 -19.14
CA SER A 297 11.01 -26.14 -18.27
C SER A 297 10.90 -27.26 -17.24
N GLY A 298 9.80 -28.03 -17.26
CA GLY A 298 9.48 -29.02 -16.22
C GLY A 298 9.15 -28.41 -14.85
N LYS A 299 8.94 -27.09 -14.79
CA LYS A 299 8.58 -26.33 -13.59
C LYS A 299 7.12 -25.85 -13.71
N PRO A 300 6.12 -26.67 -13.34
CA PRO A 300 4.72 -26.35 -13.60
C PRO A 300 4.20 -25.14 -12.81
N LYS A 301 4.83 -24.74 -11.70
CA LYS A 301 4.48 -23.49 -10.98
C LYS A 301 4.95 -22.21 -11.68
N GLN A 302 5.85 -22.32 -12.67
CA GLN A 302 6.24 -21.20 -13.53
C GLN A 302 5.18 -21.05 -14.62
N ILE A 303 4.26 -20.11 -14.42
CA ILE A 303 3.04 -19.99 -15.22
C ILE A 303 3.32 -19.42 -16.62
N PHE A 304 4.37 -18.60 -16.75
CA PHE A 304 4.80 -18.02 -18.02
C PHE A 304 6.16 -18.61 -18.38
N ASN A 305 6.20 -19.40 -19.46
CA ASN A 305 7.44 -20.06 -19.89
C ASN A 305 8.52 -19.04 -20.25
N ILE A 306 9.75 -19.32 -19.83
CA ILE A 306 10.96 -18.57 -20.28
C ILE A 306 11.16 -18.85 -21.77
N GLN A 307 11.47 -17.81 -22.54
CA GLN A 307 11.64 -17.91 -23.98
C GLN A 307 13.07 -18.30 -24.35
N PRO A 308 13.28 -18.97 -25.51
CA PRO A 308 14.63 -19.25 -26.01
C PRO A 308 15.46 -17.96 -26.08
N GLY A 309 16.68 -17.99 -25.51
CA GLY A 309 17.59 -16.84 -25.47
C GLY A 309 17.31 -15.82 -24.38
N THR A 310 16.33 -16.05 -23.49
CA THR A 310 16.06 -15.22 -22.31
C THR A 310 16.30 -15.99 -21.02
N ALA A 311 16.53 -15.27 -19.93
CA ALA A 311 16.69 -15.83 -18.58
C ALA A 311 15.38 -15.80 -17.79
N TRP A 312 14.47 -14.90 -18.14
CA TRP A 312 13.22 -14.69 -17.42
C TRP A 312 12.07 -14.32 -18.37
N THR A 313 10.86 -14.59 -17.87
CA THR A 313 9.61 -14.00 -18.33
C THR A 313 8.94 -13.38 -17.10
N TRP A 314 9.03 -12.07 -16.96
CA TRP A 314 8.50 -11.33 -15.83
C TRP A 314 7.08 -10.88 -16.13
N SER A 315 6.14 -11.42 -15.37
CA SER A 315 4.73 -11.12 -15.50
C SER A 315 4.42 -9.74 -14.92
N GLY A 316 3.50 -9.05 -15.60
CA GLY A 316 3.02 -7.72 -15.24
C GLY A 316 1.52 -7.76 -14.91
N PRO A 317 0.78 -6.70 -15.25
CA PRO A 317 -0.65 -6.60 -15.01
C PRO A 317 -1.41 -7.53 -15.95
N GLY A 318 -2.62 -7.89 -15.53
CA GLY A 318 -3.52 -8.68 -16.36
C GLY A 318 -4.98 -8.35 -16.13
N ILE A 319 -5.83 -8.92 -16.96
CA ILE A 319 -7.26 -8.66 -16.96
C ILE A 319 -8.05 -9.92 -17.32
N GLU A 320 -9.21 -10.07 -16.72
CA GLU A 320 -10.21 -11.06 -17.16
C GLU A 320 -10.95 -10.55 -18.41
N ILE A 321 -11.14 -11.44 -19.39
CA ILE A 321 -12.07 -11.27 -20.51
C ILE A 321 -12.83 -12.58 -20.72
N GLY A 322 -14.11 -12.58 -20.37
CA GLY A 322 -14.94 -13.78 -20.41
C GLY A 322 -14.44 -14.82 -19.40
N ASP A 323 -14.12 -16.01 -19.88
CA ASP A 323 -13.60 -17.13 -19.09
C ASP A 323 -12.06 -17.26 -19.14
N LYS A 324 -11.38 -16.22 -19.63
CA LYS A 324 -9.91 -16.21 -19.82
C LYS A 324 -9.28 -15.04 -19.11
N VAL A 325 -8.00 -15.22 -18.78
CA VAL A 325 -7.15 -14.18 -18.20
C VAL A 325 -6.05 -13.84 -19.19
N TYR A 326 -5.82 -12.54 -19.40
CA TYR A 326 -4.76 -12.03 -20.26
C TYR A 326 -3.74 -11.30 -19.41
N VAL A 327 -2.45 -11.62 -19.55
CA VAL A 327 -1.37 -11.07 -18.72
C VAL A 327 -0.26 -10.56 -19.61
N GLN A 328 0.13 -9.30 -19.45
CA GLN A 328 1.30 -8.76 -20.15
C GLN A 328 2.57 -9.25 -19.44
N CYS A 329 3.57 -9.67 -20.21
CA CYS A 329 4.85 -10.09 -19.69
C CYS A 329 5.99 -9.37 -20.42
N GLY A 330 7.02 -8.97 -19.67
CA GLY A 330 8.33 -8.68 -20.23
C GLY A 330 9.18 -9.95 -20.32
N GLU A 331 10.15 -9.97 -21.23
CA GLU A 331 11.06 -11.10 -21.44
C GLU A 331 12.49 -10.58 -21.63
N GLY A 332 13.49 -11.21 -21.00
CA GLY A 332 14.84 -10.66 -21.09
C GLY A 332 15.94 -11.36 -20.30
N ASN A 333 17.04 -10.64 -20.14
CA ASN A 333 18.27 -11.09 -19.49
C ASN A 333 18.81 -10.02 -18.55
N GLY A 334 19.25 -10.41 -17.35
CA GLY A 334 19.64 -9.45 -16.32
C GLY A 334 18.50 -8.49 -16.00
N LEU A 335 18.75 -7.18 -16.03
CA LEU A 335 17.72 -6.16 -15.84
C LEU A 335 17.10 -5.65 -17.16
N ASN A 336 17.51 -6.20 -18.30
CA ASN A 336 17.13 -5.68 -19.61
C ASN A 336 16.05 -6.54 -20.26
N ALA A 337 14.89 -5.94 -20.53
CA ALA A 337 13.87 -6.55 -21.39
C ALA A 337 14.37 -6.54 -22.84
N THR A 338 14.37 -7.70 -23.48
CA THR A 338 14.68 -7.89 -24.90
C THR A 338 13.44 -8.24 -25.72
N GLY A 339 12.30 -8.46 -25.06
CA GLY A 339 11.00 -8.70 -25.66
C GLY A 339 9.87 -8.44 -24.67
N GLN A 340 8.65 -8.51 -25.17
CA GLN A 340 7.44 -8.50 -24.36
C GLN A 340 6.33 -9.27 -25.10
N SER A 341 5.31 -9.71 -24.38
CA SER A 341 4.25 -10.55 -24.93
C SER A 341 2.95 -10.40 -24.16
N LEU A 342 1.86 -10.95 -24.72
CA LEU A 342 0.59 -11.10 -24.04
C LEU A 342 0.28 -12.58 -23.90
N TYR A 343 0.19 -13.05 -22.66
CA TYR A 343 -0.21 -14.42 -22.38
C TYR A 343 -1.72 -14.53 -22.21
N ARG A 344 -2.28 -15.65 -22.62
CA ARG A 344 -3.66 -16.06 -22.36
C ARG A 344 -3.64 -17.29 -21.46
N LEU A 345 -4.36 -17.20 -20.35
CA LEU A 345 -4.54 -18.30 -19.41
C LEU A 345 -5.98 -18.84 -19.52
N THR A 346 -6.08 -20.16 -19.62
CA THR A 346 -7.36 -20.89 -19.63
C THR A 346 -7.33 -21.94 -18.51
N GLN A 347 -8.32 -21.93 -17.62
CA GLN A 347 -8.37 -22.93 -16.55
C GLN A 347 -8.71 -24.31 -17.12
N SER A 348 -7.93 -25.32 -16.74
CA SER A 348 -8.22 -26.72 -17.07
C SER A 348 -9.12 -27.32 -16.00
N THR A 349 -8.63 -27.37 -14.76
CA THR A 349 -9.36 -27.86 -13.58
C THR A 349 -8.68 -27.38 -12.30
N GLY A 350 -9.45 -26.98 -11.29
CA GLY A 350 -8.91 -26.54 -10.00
C GLY A 350 -7.80 -25.49 -10.14
N THR A 351 -6.58 -25.84 -9.69
CA THR A 351 -5.39 -24.98 -9.78
C THR A 351 -4.54 -25.23 -11.04
N GLN A 352 -4.95 -26.12 -11.93
CA GLN A 352 -4.25 -26.44 -13.17
C GLN A 352 -4.83 -25.66 -14.36
N TRP A 353 -3.94 -25.02 -15.13
CA TRP A 353 -4.27 -24.11 -16.22
C TRP A 353 -3.43 -24.41 -17.47
N VAL A 354 -3.84 -23.84 -18.59
CA VAL A 354 -3.05 -23.74 -19.83
C VAL A 354 -2.56 -22.30 -19.96
N SER A 355 -1.28 -22.14 -20.29
CA SER A 355 -0.66 -20.83 -20.54
C SER A 355 -0.14 -20.78 -21.97
N GLU A 356 -0.59 -19.78 -22.72
CA GLU A 356 -0.32 -19.60 -24.15
C GLU A 356 0.25 -18.21 -24.40
N ARG A 357 1.38 -18.14 -25.10
CA ARG A 357 2.06 -16.89 -25.43
C ARG A 357 1.59 -16.34 -26.78
N PHE A 358 1.24 -15.07 -26.84
CA PHE A 358 0.92 -14.35 -28.07
C PHE A 358 1.74 -13.06 -28.19
N MET A 359 1.89 -12.59 -29.43
CA MET A 359 2.57 -11.34 -29.75
C MET A 359 1.58 -10.36 -30.39
N PRO A 360 1.09 -9.35 -29.64
CA PRO A 360 0.31 -8.27 -30.23
C PRO A 360 1.07 -7.51 -31.32
N ASN A 361 0.34 -6.92 -32.28
CA ASN A 361 0.95 -6.09 -33.33
C ASN A 361 1.70 -4.91 -32.72
N GLY A 362 2.92 -4.63 -33.20
CA GLY A 362 3.72 -3.50 -32.73
C GLY A 362 4.59 -3.78 -31.49
N LEU A 363 4.52 -4.97 -30.88
CA LEU A 363 5.34 -5.33 -29.70
C LEU A 363 6.59 -6.17 -30.02
N SER A 364 6.89 -6.42 -31.29
CA SER A 364 8.05 -7.21 -31.70
C SER A 364 9.38 -6.49 -31.46
N GLY A 365 10.41 -7.25 -31.07
CA GLY A 365 11.78 -6.75 -30.87
C GLY A 365 12.01 -6.18 -29.48
N THR A 366 13.17 -5.54 -29.31
CA THR A 366 13.56 -4.95 -28.02
C THR A 366 12.66 -3.76 -27.68
N PRO A 367 11.99 -3.79 -26.52
CA PRO A 367 11.02 -2.76 -26.17
C PRO A 367 11.68 -1.45 -25.76
N SER A 368 11.33 -0.34 -26.42
CA SER A 368 11.58 1.01 -25.89
C SER A 368 10.54 1.45 -24.85
N ILE A 369 9.34 0.86 -24.91
CA ILE A 369 8.27 0.99 -23.92
C ILE A 369 7.89 -0.43 -23.49
N ASN A 370 7.97 -0.71 -22.18
CA ASN A 370 7.46 -1.96 -21.63
C ASN A 370 6.03 -1.73 -21.12
N TYR A 371 5.04 -2.38 -21.74
CA TYR A 371 3.60 -2.23 -21.43
C TYR A 371 3.16 -3.03 -20.19
N SER A 372 4.01 -3.06 -19.16
CA SER A 372 3.81 -3.80 -17.91
C SER A 372 3.42 -2.90 -16.72
N THR A 373 2.89 -1.69 -16.97
CA THR A 373 2.60 -0.70 -15.92
C THR A 373 1.15 -0.77 -15.41
N GLY A 374 0.19 -1.09 -16.28
CA GLY A 374 -1.20 -1.25 -15.86
C GLY A 374 -2.04 -1.87 -16.96
N MET A 375 -3.11 -2.56 -16.61
CA MET A 375 -4.07 -3.13 -17.57
C MET A 375 -5.47 -3.02 -16.99
N VAL A 376 -6.30 -2.16 -17.57
CA VAL A 376 -7.59 -1.79 -16.97
C VAL A 376 -8.71 -1.82 -18.00
N LYS A 377 -9.91 -2.16 -17.55
CA LYS A 377 -11.11 -2.29 -18.37
C LYS A 377 -12.23 -1.44 -17.75
N PRO A 378 -12.35 -0.15 -18.13
CA PRO A 378 -13.29 0.77 -17.49
C PRO A 378 -14.76 0.55 -17.89
N GLY A 379 -15.03 -0.29 -18.90
CA GLY A 379 -16.38 -0.64 -19.35
C GLY A 379 -16.82 0.04 -20.66
N ASP A 380 -15.92 0.72 -21.35
CA ASP A 380 -16.18 1.43 -22.62
C ASP A 380 -15.94 0.57 -23.88
N GLY A 381 -15.82 -0.75 -23.72
CA GLY A 381 -15.52 -1.70 -24.80
C GLY A 381 -14.02 -1.88 -25.10
N TYR A 382 -13.14 -1.14 -24.43
CA TYR A 382 -11.69 -1.27 -24.55
C TYR A 382 -11.03 -1.77 -23.27
N VAL A 383 -9.87 -2.39 -23.43
CA VAL A 383 -8.85 -2.55 -22.39
C VAL A 383 -7.74 -1.57 -22.68
N TYR A 384 -7.33 -0.79 -21.69
CA TYR A 384 -6.18 0.11 -21.76
C TYR A 384 -4.98 -0.54 -21.08
N VAL A 385 -3.83 -0.52 -21.75
CA VAL A 385 -2.57 -1.08 -21.27
C VAL A 385 -1.53 0.02 -21.18
N PHE A 386 -0.96 0.21 -20.00
CA PHE A 386 0.00 1.28 -19.72
C PHE A 386 1.42 0.73 -19.72
N GLY A 387 2.34 1.54 -20.23
CA GLY A 387 3.76 1.18 -20.31
C GLY A 387 4.69 2.29 -19.87
N SER A 388 5.88 1.89 -19.44
CA SER A 388 6.92 2.81 -18.99
C SER A 388 8.07 2.83 -20.00
N GLN A 389 8.53 4.05 -20.33
CA GLN A 389 9.78 4.32 -21.05
C GLN A 389 10.73 5.05 -20.10
N GLY A 390 11.83 4.43 -19.69
CA GLY A 390 12.85 5.08 -18.87
C GLY A 390 13.59 6.20 -19.62
N ILE A 391 13.81 7.34 -18.97
CA ILE A 391 14.47 8.52 -19.59
C ILE A 391 15.64 9.10 -18.79
N SER A 392 15.89 8.65 -17.56
CA SER A 392 17.01 9.12 -16.71
C SER A 392 17.54 8.00 -15.82
N PHE A 393 18.29 7.05 -16.38
CA PHE A 393 18.77 5.85 -15.65
C PHE A 393 17.68 5.18 -14.79
N ASN A 394 16.44 5.16 -15.30
CA ASN A 394 15.24 4.66 -14.62
C ASN A 394 14.86 5.37 -13.32
N TYR A 395 15.27 6.63 -13.10
CA TYR A 395 14.74 7.51 -12.06
C TYR A 395 13.45 8.22 -12.47
N GLU A 396 13.31 8.45 -13.77
CA GLU A 396 12.14 9.04 -14.38
C GLU A 396 11.71 8.20 -15.58
N SER A 397 10.40 8.19 -15.81
CA SER A 397 9.78 7.45 -16.89
C SER A 397 8.68 8.28 -17.56
N ASN A 398 8.62 8.20 -18.88
CA ASN A 398 7.43 8.60 -19.61
C ASN A 398 6.43 7.45 -19.56
N ILE A 399 5.21 7.73 -19.11
CA ILE A 399 4.12 6.76 -19.14
C ILE A 399 3.38 6.91 -20.47
N HIS A 400 3.13 5.78 -21.12
CA HIS A 400 2.46 5.64 -22.40
C HIS A 400 1.23 4.75 -22.27
N VAL A 401 0.27 4.88 -23.19
CA VAL A 401 -0.94 4.06 -23.21
C VAL A 401 -1.17 3.42 -24.57
N ALA A 402 -1.47 2.13 -24.54
CA ALA A 402 -2.03 1.35 -25.63
C ALA A 402 -3.46 0.94 -25.28
N ARG A 403 -4.20 0.44 -26.25
CA ARG A 403 -5.50 -0.19 -26.02
C ARG A 403 -5.76 -1.31 -27.02
N PHE A 404 -6.69 -2.17 -26.69
CA PHE A 404 -7.30 -3.12 -27.63
C PHE A 404 -8.79 -3.28 -27.31
N ALA A 405 -9.60 -3.61 -28.32
CA ALA A 405 -11.00 -3.90 -28.09
C ALA A 405 -11.15 -5.23 -27.35
N VAL A 406 -12.09 -5.31 -26.40
CA VAL A 406 -12.28 -6.51 -25.55
C VAL A 406 -12.50 -7.79 -26.36
N ASN A 407 -13.09 -7.70 -27.54
CA ASN A 407 -13.34 -8.82 -28.46
C ASN A 407 -12.13 -9.19 -29.35
N THR A 408 -11.09 -8.36 -29.42
CA THR A 408 -9.88 -8.62 -30.21
C THR A 408 -8.59 -8.33 -29.41
N PRO A 409 -8.26 -9.13 -28.37
CA PRO A 409 -7.17 -8.82 -27.43
C PRO A 409 -5.76 -8.70 -28.00
N PHE A 410 -5.56 -9.15 -29.24
CA PHE A 410 -4.26 -9.14 -29.92
C PHE A 410 -4.12 -8.00 -30.95
N GLN A 411 -5.17 -7.21 -31.17
CA GLN A 411 -5.19 -6.07 -32.10
C GLN A 411 -5.05 -4.75 -31.32
N TRP A 412 -3.80 -4.36 -31.10
CA TRP A 412 -3.43 -3.21 -30.28
C TRP A 412 -3.36 -1.91 -31.11
N GLN A 413 -3.72 -0.83 -30.44
CA GLN A 413 -3.53 0.54 -30.90
C GLN A 413 -2.77 1.33 -29.85
N TYR A 414 -1.95 2.28 -30.28
CA TYR A 414 -1.03 3.03 -29.43
C TYR A 414 -1.30 4.53 -29.55
N TYR A 415 -1.47 5.19 -28.41
CA TYR A 415 -1.68 6.63 -28.40
C TYR A 415 -0.36 7.35 -28.71
N ASN A 416 -0.36 8.23 -29.70
CA ASN A 416 0.83 8.98 -30.11
C ASN A 416 0.87 10.42 -29.59
N GLY A 417 -0.05 10.79 -28.69
CA GLY A 417 -0.24 12.17 -28.21
C GLY A 417 -1.41 12.91 -28.86
N SER A 418 -1.96 12.39 -29.95
CA SER A 418 -3.09 13.00 -30.66
C SER A 418 -4.10 11.99 -31.19
N ALA A 419 -3.65 10.80 -31.59
CA ALA A 419 -4.46 9.75 -32.20
C ALA A 419 -3.97 8.35 -31.79
N TRP A 420 -4.81 7.36 -32.08
CA TRP A 420 -4.49 5.93 -31.94
C TRP A 420 -3.87 5.40 -33.23
N THR A 421 -2.71 4.76 -33.13
CA THR A 421 -1.89 4.28 -34.26
C THR A 421 -1.58 2.79 -34.12
N SER A 422 -1.03 2.14 -35.15
CA SER A 422 -0.75 0.70 -35.14
C SER A 422 0.60 0.28 -34.52
N SER A 423 1.44 1.26 -34.14
CA SER A 423 2.79 1.03 -33.61
C SER A 423 3.09 1.96 -32.42
N PRO A 424 3.88 1.53 -31.43
CA PRO A 424 4.27 2.37 -30.30
C PRO A 424 4.97 3.66 -30.75
N THR A 425 4.62 4.78 -30.13
CA THR A 425 5.32 6.07 -30.29
C THR A 425 6.01 6.41 -28.98
N THR A 426 7.31 6.71 -29.02
CA THR A 426 8.11 7.03 -27.84
C THR A 426 8.26 8.53 -27.65
N GLY A 427 8.84 8.93 -26.52
CA GLY A 427 9.20 10.32 -26.24
C GLY A 427 8.05 11.15 -25.65
N THR A 428 8.30 12.43 -25.46
CA THR A 428 7.42 13.34 -24.71
C THR A 428 6.11 13.66 -25.43
N ALA A 429 6.07 13.58 -26.76
CA ALA A 429 4.87 13.85 -27.54
C ALA A 429 3.74 12.84 -27.27
N ALA A 430 4.09 11.56 -27.06
CA ALA A 430 3.11 10.49 -26.81
C ALA A 430 2.85 10.21 -25.32
N ARG A 431 3.56 10.91 -24.44
CA ARG A 431 3.50 10.72 -22.99
C ARG A 431 2.17 11.21 -22.41
N ILE A 432 1.53 10.40 -21.57
CA ILE A 432 0.30 10.77 -20.85
C ILE A 432 0.58 11.40 -19.47
N THR A 433 1.67 10.99 -18.83
CA THR A 433 2.17 11.53 -17.56
C THR A 433 3.63 11.13 -17.33
N THR A 434 4.29 11.74 -16.36
CA THR A 434 5.63 11.37 -15.92
C THR A 434 5.53 10.51 -14.66
N GLY A 435 6.27 9.41 -14.66
CA GLY A 435 6.51 8.57 -13.49
C GLY A 435 7.94 8.73 -12.97
N LYS A 436 8.16 8.27 -11.75
CA LYS A 436 9.46 8.11 -11.12
C LYS A 436 10.02 6.71 -11.43
N GLY A 437 10.69 6.06 -10.48
CA GLY A 437 11.47 4.86 -10.74
C GLY A 437 10.65 3.60 -11.01
N SER A 438 9.44 3.52 -10.48
CA SER A 438 8.52 2.40 -10.74
C SER A 438 7.08 2.88 -10.69
N ASN A 439 6.21 2.25 -11.48
CA ASN A 439 4.88 2.78 -11.78
C ASN A 439 3.81 1.68 -11.80
N SER A 440 2.58 2.06 -11.45
CA SER A 440 1.39 1.25 -11.60
C SER A 440 0.22 2.11 -12.05
N VAL A 441 -0.64 1.58 -12.93
CA VAL A 441 -1.90 2.23 -13.29
C VAL A 441 -3.08 1.28 -13.08
N ALA A 442 -4.07 1.76 -12.33
CA ALA A 442 -5.35 1.09 -12.12
C ALA A 442 -6.53 2.01 -12.44
N TYR A 443 -7.75 1.49 -12.33
CA TYR A 443 -8.97 2.23 -12.58
C TYR A 443 -10.00 1.97 -11.47
N LEU A 444 -10.59 3.03 -10.93
CA LEU A 444 -11.61 2.98 -9.89
C LEU A 444 -12.45 4.26 -9.92
N ASN A 445 -13.76 4.16 -9.69
CA ASN A 445 -14.67 5.31 -9.54
C ASN A 445 -14.57 6.37 -10.67
N GLY A 446 -14.43 5.93 -11.92
CA GLY A 446 -14.32 6.87 -13.06
C GLY A 446 -12.96 7.55 -13.20
N LYS A 447 -11.95 7.08 -12.47
CA LYS A 447 -10.60 7.65 -12.46
C LYS A 447 -9.56 6.58 -12.79
N TYR A 448 -8.63 6.94 -13.66
CA TYR A 448 -7.34 6.27 -13.81
C TYR A 448 -6.42 6.76 -12.70
N ILE A 449 -5.85 5.82 -11.96
CA ILE A 449 -5.00 6.08 -10.80
C ILE A 449 -3.58 5.67 -11.17
N HIS A 450 -2.69 6.65 -11.28
CA HIS A 450 -1.28 6.42 -11.50
C HIS A 450 -0.53 6.52 -10.17
N MET A 451 0.00 5.39 -9.73
CA MET A 451 0.90 5.27 -8.58
C MET A 451 2.34 5.25 -9.07
N THR A 452 3.20 6.05 -8.44
CA THR A 452 4.63 6.04 -8.71
C THR A 452 5.42 6.18 -7.42
N MET A 453 6.65 5.66 -7.41
CA MET A 453 7.52 5.69 -6.23
C MET A 453 8.89 6.27 -6.58
N ASP A 454 9.53 6.91 -5.59
CA ASP A 454 10.96 7.25 -5.68
C ASP A 454 11.80 5.98 -6.00
N GLN A 455 13.02 6.17 -6.52
CA GLN A 455 13.88 5.04 -6.90
C GLN A 455 14.37 4.30 -5.65
N GLY A 456 14.00 3.02 -5.52
CA GLY A 456 14.21 2.25 -4.30
C GLY A 456 15.37 1.25 -4.32
N PHE A 457 16.12 1.15 -5.43
CA PHE A 457 17.31 0.30 -5.50
C PHE A 457 18.60 1.00 -5.05
N ASN A 458 18.62 2.33 -5.12
CA ASN A 458 19.77 3.14 -4.76
C ASN A 458 19.66 3.63 -3.32
N CYS A 459 20.78 4.09 -2.77
CA CYS A 459 20.92 4.44 -1.35
C CYS A 459 20.48 5.85 -1.01
N GLU A 460 19.32 6.22 -1.57
CA GLU A 460 18.74 7.53 -1.40
C GLU A 460 17.83 7.58 -0.17
N THR A 461 17.73 8.77 0.42
CA THR A 461 16.90 9.01 1.60
C THR A 461 15.42 9.20 1.25
N THR A 462 15.11 9.53 0.00
CA THR A 462 13.73 9.72 -0.48
C THR A 462 13.09 8.39 -0.83
N ARG A 463 11.96 8.07 -0.16
CA ARG A 463 11.28 6.77 -0.25
C ARG A 463 9.76 6.89 -0.32
N ASN A 464 9.29 7.84 -1.11
CA ASN A 464 7.90 8.23 -1.10
C ASN A 464 7.10 7.54 -2.20
N ILE A 465 5.82 7.35 -1.90
CA ILE A 465 4.81 6.89 -2.83
C ILE A 465 3.90 8.07 -3.15
N TYR A 466 3.63 8.25 -4.44
CA TYR A 466 2.79 9.31 -4.96
C TYR A 466 1.63 8.75 -5.77
N ILE A 467 0.50 9.46 -5.74
CA ILE A 467 -0.68 9.15 -6.55
C ILE A 467 -1.06 10.39 -7.36
N SER A 468 -1.37 10.17 -8.63
CA SER A 468 -2.02 11.14 -9.51
C SER A 468 -3.23 10.47 -10.16
N THR A 469 -4.25 11.24 -10.50
CA THR A 469 -5.50 10.73 -11.08
C THR A 469 -5.86 11.44 -12.38
N SER A 470 -6.61 10.75 -13.25
CA SER A 470 -7.13 11.31 -14.49
C SER A 470 -8.53 10.75 -14.75
N SER A 471 -9.41 11.54 -15.38
CA SER A 471 -10.71 11.05 -15.88
C SER A 471 -10.61 10.44 -17.29
N SER A 472 -9.42 10.45 -17.90
CA SER A 472 -9.15 9.91 -19.24
C SER A 472 -7.89 9.04 -19.23
N PRO A 473 -7.85 7.94 -20.02
CA PRO A 473 -6.66 7.09 -20.14
C PRO A 473 -5.47 7.83 -20.76
N THR A 474 -5.71 8.94 -21.46
CA THR A 474 -4.67 9.74 -22.12
C THR A 474 -4.31 11.01 -21.35
N GLY A 475 -4.83 11.18 -20.12
CA GLY A 475 -4.62 12.36 -19.30
C GLY A 475 -5.57 13.54 -19.62
N PRO A 476 -5.31 14.72 -19.06
CA PRO A 476 -4.19 15.04 -18.17
C PRO A 476 -4.34 14.38 -16.79
N PHE A 477 -3.21 13.92 -16.22
CA PHE A 477 -3.15 13.49 -14.83
C PHE A 477 -2.95 14.68 -13.90
N THR A 478 -3.53 14.62 -12.70
CA THR A 478 -3.34 15.63 -11.65
C THR A 478 -1.90 15.68 -11.15
N THR A 479 -1.55 16.77 -10.46
CA THR A 479 -0.29 16.86 -9.73
C THR A 479 -0.17 15.71 -8.72
N PRO A 480 0.97 14.97 -8.69
CA PRO A 480 1.13 13.85 -7.77
C PRO A 480 1.03 14.28 -6.30
N VAL A 481 0.19 13.58 -5.53
CA VAL A 481 0.05 13.73 -4.08
C VAL A 481 0.92 12.69 -3.39
N LYS A 482 1.79 13.10 -2.46
CA LYS A 482 2.53 12.17 -1.60
C LYS A 482 1.56 11.48 -0.65
N VAL A 483 1.39 10.17 -0.79
CA VAL A 483 0.46 9.39 0.03
C VAL A 483 1.16 8.64 1.17
N TYR A 484 2.43 8.28 1.00
CA TYR A 484 3.16 7.48 1.98
C TYR A 484 4.68 7.69 1.86
N THR A 485 5.38 7.44 2.95
CA THR A 485 6.84 7.28 2.98
C THR A 485 7.14 5.89 3.53
N ILE A 486 7.91 5.09 2.80
CA ILE A 486 8.25 3.72 3.19
C ILE A 486 9.18 3.76 4.40
N GLN A 487 8.82 3.02 5.45
CA GLN A 487 9.45 3.09 6.76
C GLN A 487 10.10 1.78 7.22
N GLU A 488 10.21 0.75 6.36
CA GLU A 488 10.98 -0.45 6.68
C GLU A 488 12.50 -0.22 6.56
N TYR A 489 13.23 -0.69 7.58
CA TYR A 489 14.69 -0.64 7.68
C TYR A 489 15.31 -2.04 7.80
N PHE A 490 16.16 -2.39 6.84
CA PHE A 490 16.98 -3.59 6.84
C PHE A 490 18.29 -3.34 7.60
N LYS A 491 18.46 -3.97 8.76
CA LYS A 491 19.68 -3.86 9.60
C LYS A 491 20.10 -2.40 9.90
N GLY A 492 19.14 -1.55 10.25
CA GLY A 492 19.40 -0.13 10.54
C GLY A 492 19.45 0.77 9.31
N GLN A 493 19.50 0.20 8.10
CA GLN A 493 19.53 0.94 6.84
C GLN A 493 18.18 0.86 6.12
N TYR A 494 17.92 1.77 5.19
CA TYR A 494 16.70 1.67 4.39
C TYR A 494 16.68 0.38 3.57
N ALA A 495 15.57 -0.35 3.66
CA ALA A 495 15.36 -1.53 2.82
C ALA A 495 15.18 -1.10 1.36
N ARG A 496 15.69 -1.88 0.41
CA ARG A 496 15.34 -1.64 -1.00
C ARG A 496 13.87 -1.96 -1.23
N TYR A 497 13.23 -1.21 -2.12
CA TYR A 497 11.80 -1.31 -2.40
C TYR A 497 11.49 -1.06 -3.87
N TYR A 498 10.43 -1.68 -4.39
CA TYR A 498 10.04 -1.61 -5.80
C TYR A 498 8.65 -2.23 -6.03
N THR A 499 8.27 -2.41 -7.29
CA THR A 499 6.99 -2.99 -7.76
C THR A 499 5.75 -2.42 -7.06
N PRO A 500 5.40 -1.15 -7.31
CA PRO A 500 4.15 -0.59 -6.81
C PRO A 500 2.97 -1.29 -7.52
N VAL A 501 1.90 -1.55 -6.78
CA VAL A 501 0.64 -2.04 -7.37
C VAL A 501 -0.54 -1.37 -6.66
N VAL A 502 -1.51 -0.90 -7.45
CA VAL A 502 -2.80 -0.41 -6.96
C VAL A 502 -3.82 -1.54 -7.07
N HIS A 503 -4.60 -1.80 -6.01
CA HIS A 503 -5.60 -2.87 -5.99
C HIS A 503 -7.02 -2.36 -5.70
N PRO A 504 -7.77 -1.93 -6.74
CA PRO A 504 -9.13 -1.41 -6.58
C PRO A 504 -10.16 -2.40 -6.02
N GLU A 505 -9.94 -3.70 -6.18
CA GLU A 505 -10.91 -4.75 -5.89
C GLU A 505 -11.04 -5.08 -4.39
N PHE A 506 -10.03 -4.75 -3.58
CA PHE A 506 -10.01 -5.04 -2.14
C PHE A 506 -10.69 -3.95 -1.32
N ASP A 507 -11.90 -3.56 -1.69
CA ASP A 507 -12.70 -2.63 -0.89
C ASP A 507 -12.91 -3.18 0.53
N ASN A 508 -12.57 -2.37 1.54
CA ASN A 508 -12.73 -2.69 2.95
C ASN A 508 -13.97 -2.01 3.58
N GLY A 509 -14.80 -1.35 2.77
CA GLY A 509 -16.00 -0.64 3.20
C GLY A 509 -15.71 0.71 3.86
N ARG A 510 -14.46 1.20 3.81
CA ARG A 510 -14.02 2.43 4.49
C ARG A 510 -13.53 3.52 3.54
N GLN A 511 -13.72 3.34 2.23
CA GLN A 511 -13.22 4.26 1.21
C GLN A 511 -11.70 4.41 1.30
N GLU A 512 -11.00 3.27 1.37
CA GLU A 512 -9.54 3.19 1.48
C GLU A 512 -8.97 2.27 0.40
N LEU A 513 -8.12 2.83 -0.44
CA LEU A 513 -7.47 2.14 -1.54
C LEU A 513 -6.31 1.28 -1.02
N LEU A 514 -6.28 0.00 -1.37
CA LEU A 514 -5.12 -0.85 -1.11
C LEU A 514 -4.02 -0.55 -2.12
N LEU A 515 -2.84 -0.21 -1.62
CA LEU A 515 -1.60 -0.14 -2.37
C LEU A 515 -0.62 -1.17 -1.83
N THR A 516 0.19 -1.73 -2.70
CA THR A 516 1.31 -2.58 -2.29
C THR A 516 2.63 -2.18 -2.94
N TYR A 517 3.71 -2.59 -2.30
CA TYR A 517 5.08 -2.53 -2.79
C TYR A 517 5.85 -3.76 -2.28
N CYS A 518 6.95 -4.13 -2.93
CA CYS A 518 7.82 -5.20 -2.46
C CYS A 518 9.09 -4.63 -1.83
N LEU A 519 9.64 -5.40 -0.90
CA LEU A 519 11.00 -5.21 -0.41
C LEU A 519 11.96 -6.15 -1.15
N ASN A 520 13.26 -5.87 -1.09
CA ASN A 520 14.33 -6.79 -1.51
C ASN A 520 15.05 -7.38 -0.29
N PHE A 521 15.71 -8.53 -0.45
CA PHE A 521 16.63 -9.13 0.53
C PHE A 521 17.88 -8.28 0.78
N SER A 522 17.84 -6.96 0.58
CA SER A 522 19.01 -6.10 0.77
C SER A 522 18.61 -4.71 1.24
N GLY A 523 19.56 -4.10 1.92
CA GLY A 523 19.60 -2.67 2.22
C GLY A 523 20.93 -2.10 1.76
N CYS A 524 21.11 -0.81 1.92
CA CYS A 524 22.33 -0.12 1.54
C CYS A 524 23.56 -0.67 2.27
N ASP A 525 24.50 -1.20 1.49
CA ASP A 525 25.73 -1.83 1.98
C ASP A 525 25.47 -2.94 3.01
N GLN A 526 24.31 -3.59 2.94
CA GLN A 526 23.94 -4.68 3.83
C GLN A 526 23.82 -5.99 3.06
N GLU A 527 24.50 -7.02 3.56
CA GLU A 527 24.36 -8.37 3.05
C GLU A 527 22.98 -8.96 3.39
N SER A 528 22.46 -9.75 2.46
CA SER A 528 21.13 -10.35 2.55
C SER A 528 20.95 -11.34 3.69
N CYS A 529 21.99 -12.09 4.04
CA CYS A 529 21.91 -13.16 5.02
C CYS A 529 22.16 -12.67 6.44
N GLU A 530 21.56 -13.34 7.41
CA GLU A 530 21.89 -13.26 8.83
C GLU A 530 22.45 -14.61 9.27
N GLY A 531 23.78 -14.70 9.32
CA GLY A 531 24.47 -15.97 9.51
C GLY A 531 24.12 -16.95 8.39
N ALA A 532 23.60 -18.12 8.76
CA ALA A 532 23.23 -19.19 7.81
C ALA A 532 21.86 -18.99 7.13
N TRP A 533 21.15 -17.89 7.43
CA TRP A 533 19.73 -17.76 7.09
C TRP A 533 19.43 -16.54 6.23
N LEU A 534 18.38 -16.66 5.43
CA LEU A 534 17.80 -15.60 4.62
C LEU A 534 16.32 -15.47 5.00
N ASP A 535 15.93 -14.31 5.56
CA ASP A 535 14.57 -14.10 6.08
C ASP A 535 13.58 -13.70 4.97
N PRO A 536 12.59 -14.56 4.63
CA PRO A 536 11.59 -14.31 3.60
C PRO A 536 10.83 -12.99 3.75
N TYR A 537 10.76 -12.41 4.96
CA TYR A 537 10.12 -11.11 5.20
C TYR A 537 10.62 -10.03 4.24
N TRP A 538 11.89 -10.07 3.85
CA TRP A 538 12.53 -9.03 3.06
C TRP A 538 12.31 -9.12 1.57
N TYR A 539 11.76 -10.22 1.05
CA TYR A 539 11.43 -10.35 -0.38
C TYR A 539 9.95 -10.68 -0.56
N ARG A 540 9.12 -9.75 -0.07
CA ARG A 540 7.66 -9.92 -0.03
C ARG A 540 6.94 -8.59 -0.17
N VAL A 541 5.72 -8.71 -0.66
CA VAL A 541 4.71 -7.66 -0.74
C VAL A 541 4.38 -7.10 0.65
N LYS A 542 4.26 -5.78 0.75
CA LYS A 542 3.78 -5.01 1.91
C LYS A 542 2.54 -4.23 1.51
N GLY A 543 1.53 -4.20 2.38
CA GLY A 543 0.25 -3.53 2.13
C GLY A 543 0.09 -2.25 2.95
N ILE A 544 -0.41 -1.20 2.29
CA ILE A 544 -0.85 0.04 2.92
C ILE A 544 -2.22 0.45 2.37
N ARG A 545 -2.96 1.23 3.16
CA ARG A 545 -4.30 1.70 2.84
C ARG A 545 -4.33 3.21 2.81
N VAL A 546 -4.74 3.78 1.69
CA VAL A 546 -4.80 5.23 1.46
C VAL A 546 -6.26 5.68 1.43
N PRO A 547 -6.69 6.60 2.31
CA PRO A 547 -8.04 7.16 2.26
C PRO A 547 -8.33 7.83 0.91
N TYR A 548 -9.50 7.58 0.33
CA TYR A 548 -9.92 8.18 -0.96
C TYR A 548 -9.86 9.72 -0.92
N GLY A 549 -10.25 10.32 0.21
CA GLY A 549 -10.19 11.77 0.42
C GLY A 549 -8.77 12.37 0.28
N LYS A 550 -7.71 11.57 0.47
CA LYS A 550 -6.31 12.03 0.28
C LYS A 550 -5.91 12.16 -1.19
N ILE A 551 -6.63 11.51 -2.09
CA ILE A 551 -6.29 11.38 -3.52
C ILE A 551 -7.42 11.79 -4.47
N GLY A 552 -8.54 12.30 -3.94
CA GLY A 552 -9.67 12.81 -4.71
C GLY A 552 -10.44 11.72 -5.46
N LEU A 553 -10.68 10.58 -4.81
CA LEU A 553 -11.48 9.44 -5.32
C LEU A 553 -12.89 9.37 -4.73
#